data_AF-A0A6L7MC89-F1
#
_entry.id   AF-A0A6L7MC89-F1
#
_cell.length_a   1.000
_cell.length_b   1.000
_cell.length_c   1.000
_cell.angle_alpha   90.00
_cell.angle_beta   90.00
_cell.angle_gamma   90.00
#
_symmetry.space_group_name_H-M   'P 1'
#
loop_
_entity.id
_entity.type
_entity.pdbx_description
1 polymer ?
#
loop_
_entity_poly.entity_id
_entity_poly.type
_entity_poly.pdbx_seq_one_letter_code
_entity_poly.pdbx_strand_id
1 'polypeptide(L)'
;MSTSDESNLLRDLLERLQETLPGVPVYPSDQVPPGMCRCIHYRRLEFNKNLLRLHVRAASDEAIDALVEGVYWALPPQLADKAGEYRDPDPHTPPDIPEGYRESIIEIHF
;
A
#
# COMPACT_ATOMS: atom_id res chain seq x y z
N MET A 1 -15.27 -10.73 -17.03
CA MET A 1 -15.94 -9.77 -16.13
C MET A 1 -15.26 -9.93 -14.78
N SER A 2 -14.51 -9.01 -14.19
CA SER A 2 -14.55 -7.54 -14.24
C SER A 2 -13.17 -6.93 -13.93
N THR A 3 -12.51 -6.29 -14.90
CA THR A 3 -11.29 -5.48 -14.68
C THR A 3 -11.62 -4.06 -14.19
N SER A 4 -12.88 -3.62 -14.40
CA SER A 4 -13.35 -2.27 -14.06
C SER A 4 -13.56 -2.07 -12.56
N ASP A 5 -14.00 -3.12 -11.84
CA ASP A 5 -14.25 -3.03 -10.40
C ASP A 5 -12.95 -2.94 -9.59
N GLU A 6 -11.90 -3.67 -10.01
CA GLU A 6 -10.58 -3.64 -9.36
C GLU A 6 -9.89 -2.28 -9.54
N SER A 7 -9.98 -1.70 -10.74
CA SER A 7 -9.39 -0.39 -11.03
C SER A 7 -10.05 0.74 -10.26
N ASN A 8 -11.38 0.69 -10.11
CA ASN A 8 -12.13 1.66 -9.31
C ASN A 8 -11.79 1.54 -7.83
N LEU A 9 -11.74 0.31 -7.31
CA LEU A 9 -11.42 0.03 -5.91
C LEU A 9 -9.99 0.47 -5.56
N LEU A 10 -9.03 0.23 -6.47
CA LEU A 10 -7.66 0.72 -6.34
C LEU A 10 -7.60 2.25 -6.30
N ARG A 11 -8.29 2.93 -7.22
CA ARG A 11 -8.32 4.40 -7.24
C ARG A 11 -8.90 4.95 -5.95
N ASP A 12 -10.04 4.44 -5.51
CA ASP A 12 -10.72 4.89 -4.29
C ASP A 12 -9.85 4.63 -3.04
N LEU A 13 -9.15 3.48 -2.99
CA LEU A 13 -8.19 3.18 -1.93
C LEU A 13 -7.02 4.16 -1.91
N LEU A 14 -6.46 4.50 -3.08
CA LEU A 14 -5.34 5.44 -3.20
C LEU A 14 -5.74 6.86 -2.81
N GLU A 15 -6.92 7.32 -3.24
CA GLU A 15 -7.47 8.63 -2.87
C GLU A 15 -7.64 8.72 -1.35
N ARG A 16 -8.24 7.70 -0.73
CA ARG A 16 -8.42 7.66 0.73
C ARG A 16 -7.10 7.51 1.47
N LEU A 17 -6.13 6.76 0.94
CA LEU A 17 -4.79 6.69 1.52
C LEU A 17 -4.11 8.05 1.56
N GLN A 18 -4.24 8.85 0.49
CA GLN A 18 -3.71 10.22 0.46
C GLN A 18 -4.39 11.13 1.50
N GLU A 19 -5.70 10.96 1.73
CA GLU A 19 -6.43 11.67 2.79
C GLU A 19 -6.01 11.23 4.20
N THR A 20 -5.74 9.94 4.37
CA THR A 20 -5.40 9.34 5.68
C THR A 20 -3.93 9.62 6.06
N LEU A 21 -3.05 9.77 5.07
CA LEU A 21 -1.61 10.01 5.23
C LEU A 21 -1.17 11.33 4.56
N PRO A 22 -1.66 12.50 5.03
CA PRO A 22 -1.39 13.78 4.39
C PRO A 22 0.10 14.19 4.37
N GLY A 23 0.94 13.50 5.16
CA GLY A 23 2.38 13.73 5.24
C GLY A 23 3.25 12.73 4.47
N VAL A 24 2.67 11.65 3.90
CA VAL A 24 3.42 10.61 3.19
C VAL A 24 2.75 10.34 1.85
N PRO A 25 3.16 11.04 0.78
CA PRO A 25 2.53 10.85 -0.51
C PRO A 25 2.81 9.43 -1.05
N VAL A 26 1.76 8.81 -1.57
CA VAL A 26 1.77 7.45 -2.14
C VAL A 26 1.80 7.57 -3.66
N TYR A 27 2.85 7.03 -4.29
CA TYR A 27 3.03 7.07 -5.74
C TYR A 27 3.14 5.66 -6.34
N PRO A 28 2.69 5.47 -7.59
CA PRO A 28 3.12 4.35 -8.41
C PRO A 28 4.64 4.36 -8.54
N SER A 29 5.29 3.19 -8.45
CA SER A 29 6.77 3.11 -8.47
C SER A 29 7.42 3.71 -9.72
N ASP A 30 6.70 3.74 -10.84
CA ASP A 30 7.11 4.33 -12.12
C ASP A 30 6.87 5.85 -12.21
N GLN A 31 6.14 6.44 -11.26
CA GLN A 31 5.71 7.84 -11.28
C GLN A 31 6.27 8.65 -10.09
N VAL A 32 7.25 8.11 -9.37
CA VAL A 32 7.87 8.79 -8.24
C VAL A 32 8.70 9.97 -8.74
N PRO A 33 8.43 11.20 -8.27
CA PRO A 33 9.25 12.35 -8.61
C PRO A 33 10.68 12.17 -8.06
N PRO A 34 11.73 12.50 -8.85
CA PRO A 34 13.11 12.44 -8.38
C PRO A 34 13.31 13.37 -7.18
N GLY A 35 13.97 12.88 -6.13
CA GLY A 35 14.27 13.65 -4.90
C GLY A 35 13.25 13.50 -3.76
N MET A 36 12.17 12.74 -3.94
CA MET A 36 11.22 12.44 -2.87
C MET A 36 11.76 11.36 -1.90
N CYS A 37 12.48 11.78 -0.86
CA CYS A 37 13.01 10.86 0.17
C CYS A 37 11.97 10.40 1.21
N ARG A 38 10.75 10.95 1.22
CA ARG A 38 9.69 10.61 2.20
C ARG A 38 8.38 10.27 1.50
N CYS A 39 8.42 9.33 0.57
CA CYS A 39 7.22 8.87 -0.11
C CYS A 39 7.14 7.34 -0.09
N ILE A 40 5.91 6.85 -0.21
CA ILE A 40 5.61 5.43 -0.33
C ILE A 40 5.43 5.14 -1.80
N HIS A 41 6.13 4.12 -2.28
CA HIS A 41 6.01 3.65 -3.64
C HIS A 41 5.19 2.36 -3.56
N TYR A 42 4.12 2.22 -4.33
CA TYR A 42 3.52 0.91 -4.53
C TYR A 42 3.93 0.35 -5.90
N ARG A 43 4.30 -0.92 -5.94
CA ARG A 43 4.69 -1.62 -7.18
C ARG A 43 3.54 -2.38 -7.78
N ARG A 44 2.76 -3.03 -6.93
CA ARG A 44 1.74 -3.98 -7.34
C ARG A 44 0.64 -4.02 -6.31
N LEU A 45 -0.59 -3.98 -6.78
CA LEU A 45 -1.77 -4.28 -5.99
C LEU A 45 -2.39 -5.55 -6.57
N GLU A 46 -2.58 -6.56 -5.73
CA GLU A 46 -3.33 -7.76 -6.05
C GLU A 46 -4.60 -7.73 -5.20
N PHE A 47 -5.76 -7.75 -5.84
CA PHE A 47 -7.04 -7.81 -5.15
C PHE A 47 -7.79 -9.06 -5.60
N ASN A 48 -8.37 -9.77 -4.64
CA ASN A 48 -9.34 -10.82 -4.91
C ASN A 48 -10.40 -10.81 -3.80
N LYS A 49 -11.38 -11.71 -3.90
CA LYS A 49 -12.54 -11.75 -2.99
C LYS A 49 -12.17 -11.87 -1.51
N ASN A 50 -10.99 -12.39 -1.18
CA ASN A 50 -10.57 -12.73 0.18
C ASN A 50 -9.23 -12.08 0.58
N LEU A 51 -8.59 -11.32 -0.32
CA LEU A 51 -7.26 -10.75 -0.07
C LEU A 51 -7.04 -9.47 -0.88
N LEU A 52 -6.58 -8.44 -0.20
CA LEU A 52 -5.89 -7.29 -0.76
C LEU A 52 -4.42 -7.38 -0.39
N ARG A 53 -3.55 -7.44 -1.38
CA ARG A 53 -2.10 -7.47 -1.21
C ARG A 53 -1.49 -6.25 -1.90
N LEU A 54 -0.75 -5.44 -1.16
CA LEU A 54 -0.08 -4.25 -1.66
C LEU A 54 1.43 -4.40 -1.48
N HIS A 55 2.15 -4.46 -2.59
CA HIS A 55 3.61 -4.44 -2.60
C HIS A 55 4.08 -3.00 -2.54
N VAL A 56 4.77 -2.65 -1.46
CA VAL A 56 5.20 -1.28 -1.20
C VAL A 56 6.68 -1.19 -0.90
N ARG A 57 7.24 -0.04 -1.26
CA ARG A 57 8.59 0.36 -0.92
C ARG A 57 8.53 1.73 -0.27
N ALA A 58 9.08 1.86 0.92
CA ALA A 58 9.13 3.13 1.64
C ALA A 58 10.55 3.42 2.09
N ALA A 59 10.84 4.69 2.36
CA ALA A 59 12.16 5.16 2.77
C ALA A 59 12.46 5.01 4.27
N SER A 60 11.55 4.42 5.06
CA SER A 60 11.77 4.10 6.47
C SER A 60 10.75 3.08 6.97
N ASP A 61 11.07 2.41 8.09
CA ASP A 61 10.17 1.53 8.82
C ASP A 61 8.91 2.29 9.28
N GLU A 62 9.09 3.50 9.82
CA GLU A 62 7.98 4.37 10.25
C GLU A 62 6.99 4.68 9.12
N ALA A 63 7.47 4.82 7.87
CA ALA A 63 6.62 5.04 6.72
C ALA A 63 5.85 3.78 6.30
N ILE A 64 6.41 2.59 6.54
CA ILE A 64 5.70 1.32 6.37
C ILE A 64 4.63 1.16 7.46
N ASP A 65 4.96 1.43 8.72
CA ASP A 65 4.00 1.33 9.82
C ASP A 65 2.83 2.31 9.63
N ALA A 66 3.11 3.56 9.27
CA ALA A 66 2.09 4.55 8.96
C ALA A 66 1.24 4.13 7.75
N LEU A 67 1.85 3.51 6.74
CA LEU A 67 1.10 2.98 5.60
C LEU A 67 0.17 1.85 6.02
N VAL A 68 0.62 0.91 6.84
CA VAL A 68 -0.18 -0.22 7.32
C VAL A 68 -1.43 0.29 8.03
N GLU A 69 -1.25 1.22 8.97
CA GLU A 69 -2.36 1.86 9.66
C GLU A 69 -3.27 2.61 8.66
N GLY A 70 -2.65 3.37 7.74
CA GLY A 70 -3.36 4.13 6.72
C GLY A 70 -4.21 3.26 5.79
N VAL A 71 -3.72 2.11 5.34
CA VAL A 71 -4.45 1.20 4.45
C VAL A 71 -5.68 0.66 5.18
N TYR A 72 -5.54 0.25 6.44
CA TYR A 72 -6.66 -0.26 7.24
C TYR A 72 -7.81 0.76 7.31
N TRP A 73 -7.48 2.03 7.58
CA TRP A 73 -8.46 3.12 7.64
C TRP A 73 -8.97 3.57 6.26
N ALA A 74 -8.15 3.44 5.21
CA ALA A 74 -8.49 3.79 3.85
C ALA A 74 -9.33 2.73 3.11
N LEU A 75 -9.51 1.52 3.69
CA LEU A 75 -10.32 0.46 3.10
C LEU A 75 -11.72 0.96 2.76
N PRO A 76 -12.15 0.90 1.48
CA PRO A 76 -13.50 1.25 1.08
C PRO A 76 -14.55 0.58 1.99
N PRO A 77 -15.69 1.22 2.30
CA PRO A 77 -16.68 0.69 3.24
C PRO A 77 -17.09 -0.77 2.95
N GLN A 78 -17.19 -1.12 1.66
CA GLN A 78 -17.47 -2.47 1.17
C GLN A 78 -16.44 -3.56 1.56
N LEU A 79 -15.23 -3.15 1.93
CA LEU A 79 -14.13 -4.00 2.40
C LEU A 79 -13.87 -3.84 3.90
N ALA A 80 -14.11 -2.65 4.46
CA ALA A 80 -13.88 -2.37 5.88
C ALA A 80 -14.64 -3.32 6.81
N ASP A 81 -15.88 -3.68 6.47
CA ASP A 81 -16.69 -4.64 7.26
C ASP A 81 -16.19 -6.09 7.17
N LYS A 82 -15.32 -6.40 6.21
CA LYS A 82 -14.77 -7.74 5.98
C LYS A 82 -13.31 -7.86 6.38
N ALA A 83 -12.66 -6.73 6.63
CA ALA A 83 -11.24 -6.67 6.95
C ALA A 83 -10.95 -7.48 8.22
N GLY A 84 -10.25 -8.60 8.05
CA GLY A 84 -9.74 -9.44 9.12
C GLY A 84 -8.38 -8.98 9.61
N GLU A 85 -7.57 -9.92 10.11
CA GLU A 85 -6.22 -9.65 10.63
C GLU A 85 -5.26 -9.14 9.54
N TYR A 86 -4.50 -8.11 9.90
CA TYR A 86 -3.33 -7.66 9.16
C TYR A 86 -2.19 -8.69 9.31
N ARG A 87 -1.51 -8.98 8.19
CA ARG A 87 -0.25 -9.73 8.21
C ARG A 87 0.81 -8.92 7.48
N ASP A 88 1.94 -8.68 8.15
CA ASP A 88 3.23 -8.37 7.52
C ASP A 88 3.96 -9.71 7.33
N PRO A 89 3.87 -10.38 6.18
CA PRO A 89 4.66 -11.56 5.89
C PRO A 89 6.12 -11.17 5.70
N ASP A 90 6.78 -10.84 6.81
CA ASP A 90 8.23 -10.65 7.00
C ASP A 90 8.90 -9.64 6.03
N PRO A 91 9.50 -8.55 6.53
CA PRO A 91 10.24 -7.61 5.70
C PRO A 91 11.51 -8.24 5.13
N HIS A 92 11.39 -8.83 3.94
CA HIS A 92 12.57 -9.10 3.14
C HIS A 92 12.94 -7.80 2.43
N THR A 93 14.08 -7.20 2.76
CA THR A 93 14.70 -6.18 1.91
C THR A 93 15.41 -6.94 0.77
N PRO A 94 14.87 -7.01 -0.47
CA PRO A 94 15.61 -7.62 -1.57
C PRO A 94 16.96 -6.91 -1.77
N PRO A 95 17.99 -7.66 -2.20
CA PRO A 95 19.36 -7.15 -2.29
C PRO A 95 19.52 -5.95 -3.25
N ASP A 96 18.53 -5.69 -4.11
CA ASP A 96 18.54 -4.63 -5.13
C ASP A 96 17.84 -3.33 -4.67
N ILE A 97 17.52 -3.19 -3.39
CA ILE A 97 16.88 -1.97 -2.86
C ILE A 97 17.95 -0.95 -2.47
N PRO A 98 17.80 0.34 -2.87
CA PRO A 98 18.69 1.41 -2.42
C PRO A 98 18.78 1.48 -0.90
N GLU A 99 19.98 1.72 -0.37
CA GLU A 99 20.21 1.89 1.06
C GLU A 99 19.23 2.91 1.67
N GLY A 100 18.56 2.55 2.77
CA GLY A 100 17.53 3.35 3.41
C GLY A 100 16.09 3.10 2.94
N TYR A 101 15.87 2.29 1.90
CA TYR A 101 14.53 1.85 1.52
C TYR A 101 14.25 0.44 2.04
N ARG A 102 12.99 0.20 2.42
CA ARG A 102 12.46 -1.12 2.79
C ARG A 102 11.30 -1.45 1.87
N GLU A 103 11.22 -2.72 1.47
CA GLU A 103 10.07 -3.28 0.77
C GLU A 103 9.30 -4.16 1.73
N SER A 104 7.98 -4.07 1.68
CA SER A 104 7.07 -4.90 2.46
C SER A 104 5.85 -5.22 1.59
N ILE A 105 5.20 -6.32 1.95
CA ILE A 105 3.96 -6.75 1.33
C ILE A 105 2.88 -6.59 2.39
N ILE A 106 1.97 -5.65 2.20
CA ILE A 106 0.84 -5.45 3.10
C ILE A 106 -0.28 -6.38 2.65
N GLU A 107 -0.64 -7.34 3.50
CA GLU A 107 -1.74 -8.27 3.24
C GLU A 107 -2.92 -7.97 4.18
N ILE A 108 -4.09 -7.74 3.59
CA ILE A 108 -5.37 -7.59 4.28
C ILE A 108 -6.30 -8.69 3.79
N HIS A 109 -6.63 -9.61 4.69
CA HIS A 109 -7.56 -10.70 4.41
C HIS A 109 -9.00 -10.26 4.63
N PHE A 110 -9.93 -10.68 3.76
CA PHE A 110 -11.37 -10.40 3.83
C PHE A 110 -12.21 -11.66 4.09
#